data_AF-A0A350DPU9-F1
#
_entry.id   AF-A0A350DPU9-F1
#
_cell.length_a   1.000
_cell.length_b   1.000
_cell.length_c   1.000
_cell.angle_alpha   90.00
_cell.angle_beta   90.00
_cell.angle_gamma   90.00
#
_symmetry.space_group_name_H-M   'P 1'
#
loop_
_entity.id
_entity.type
_entity.pdbx_description
1 polymer ?
#
loop_
_entity_poly.entity_id
_entity_poly.type
_entity_poly.pdbx_seq_one_letter_code
_entity_poly.pdbx_strand_id
1 'polypeptide(L)'
;RQAPWMNKLKWPIMCFVAVAFWNMLGAGVFGFMINPPVSLFYLQGLNTTATHSHAALFGVYGFLAIGFVLLVMRYIRPDYVFSENLIKTGFWALNAGLVLMIVTSLLPIGIFQAHASMTEGLWYARSEGFLQQDFLVTLRWIRTFADVIFITGAVCVALQVVKFAFAKPSHANYQPDSPVNSDNLPTNTVH
;
A
#
# COMPACT_ATOMS: atom_id res chain seq x y z
N ARG A 1 9.02 -8.13 25.68
CA ARG A 1 8.23 -7.04 26.31
C ARG A 1 8.11 -5.92 25.29
N GLN A 2 6.94 -5.68 24.70
CA GLN A 2 6.75 -4.53 23.79
C GLN A 2 6.60 -3.26 24.62
N ALA A 3 7.35 -2.22 24.28
CA ALA A 3 7.25 -0.95 24.99
C ALA A 3 5.87 -0.30 24.67
N PRO A 4 5.15 0.26 25.68
CA PRO A 4 3.78 0.79 25.49
C PRO A 4 3.67 1.89 24.42
N TRP A 5 4.76 2.61 24.16
CA TRP A 5 4.83 3.65 23.13
C TRP A 5 4.80 3.09 21.69
N MET A 6 5.28 1.86 21.48
CA MET A 6 5.35 1.22 20.17
C MET A 6 3.95 0.91 19.62
N ASN A 7 3.00 0.60 20.50
CA ASN A 7 1.61 0.33 20.12
C ASN A 7 0.94 1.55 19.47
N LYS A 8 1.37 2.77 19.83
CA LYS A 8 0.89 4.02 19.24
C LYS A 8 1.38 4.24 17.80
N LEU A 9 2.49 3.60 17.41
CA LEU A 9 3.14 3.71 16.09
C LEU A 9 2.95 2.47 15.20
N LYS A 10 2.19 1.47 15.67
CA LYS A 10 1.97 0.19 14.97
C LYS A 10 1.52 0.37 13.52
N TRP A 11 0.58 1.27 13.26
CA TRP A 11 -0.02 1.45 11.92
C TRP A 11 0.94 2.08 10.89
N PRO A 12 1.63 3.20 11.19
CA PRO A 12 2.72 3.70 10.34
C PRO A 12 3.79 2.63 10.06
N ILE A 13 4.21 1.89 11.09
CA ILE A 13 5.23 0.84 10.93
C ILE A 13 4.72 -0.28 10.02
N MET A 14 3.46 -0.71 10.15
CA MET A 14 2.88 -1.70 9.24
C MET A 14 2.80 -1.21 7.79
N CYS A 15 2.58 0.08 7.57
CA CYS A 15 2.68 0.67 6.22
C CYS A 15 4.10 0.55 5.67
N PHE A 16 5.14 0.85 6.48
CA PHE A 16 6.53 0.68 6.05
C PHE A 16 6.91 -0.79 5.79
N VAL A 17 6.36 -1.74 6.55
CA VAL A 17 6.51 -3.17 6.26
C VAL A 17 5.87 -3.53 4.91
N ALA A 18 4.67 -3.00 4.62
CA ALA A 18 4.05 -3.17 3.31
C ALA A 18 4.89 -2.55 2.18
N VAL A 19 5.48 -1.36 2.40
CA VAL A 19 6.41 -0.74 1.44
C VAL A 19 7.57 -1.67 1.12
N ALA A 20 8.20 -2.26 2.14
CA ALA A 20 9.32 -3.18 1.92
C ALA A 20 8.90 -4.42 1.11
N PHE A 21 7.72 -4.97 1.41
CA PHE A 21 7.14 -6.10 0.66
C PHE A 21 6.90 -5.74 -0.80
N TRP A 22 6.22 -4.62 -1.07
CA TRP A 22 5.93 -4.16 -2.42
C TRP A 22 7.15 -3.66 -3.18
N ASN A 23 8.19 -3.22 -2.47
CA ASN A 23 9.47 -2.90 -3.09
C ASN A 23 10.14 -4.17 -3.64
N MET A 24 10.17 -5.24 -2.85
CA MET A 24 10.67 -6.54 -3.31
C MET A 24 9.82 -7.11 -4.45
N LEU A 25 8.50 -7.14 -4.30
CA LEU A 25 7.61 -7.78 -5.28
C LEU A 25 7.37 -6.90 -6.53
N GLY A 26 6.99 -5.64 -6.32
CA GLY A 26 6.62 -4.69 -7.36
C GLY A 26 7.82 -4.17 -8.13
N ALA A 27 8.78 -3.58 -7.44
CA ALA A 27 9.98 -3.03 -8.08
C ALA A 27 11.00 -4.12 -8.43
N GLY A 28 11.22 -5.08 -7.53
CA GLY A 28 12.15 -6.19 -7.75
C GLY A 28 11.63 -7.20 -8.77
N VAL A 29 10.66 -8.04 -8.39
CA VAL A 29 10.22 -9.18 -9.23
C VAL A 29 9.58 -8.71 -10.54
N PHE A 30 8.55 -7.84 -10.48
CA PHE A 30 7.88 -7.39 -11.70
C PHE A 30 8.72 -6.40 -12.51
N GLY A 31 9.60 -5.62 -11.88
CA GLY A 31 10.52 -4.73 -12.60
C GLY A 31 11.59 -5.52 -13.35
N PHE A 32 12.18 -6.53 -12.69
CA PHE A 32 13.17 -7.39 -13.33
C PHE A 32 12.55 -8.24 -14.46
N MET A 33 11.28 -8.62 -14.36
CA MET A 33 10.59 -9.35 -15.44
C MET A 33 10.57 -8.61 -16.77
N ILE A 34 10.45 -7.28 -16.76
CA ILE A 34 10.33 -6.45 -17.98
C ILE A 34 11.65 -5.76 -18.39
N ASN A 35 12.70 -5.88 -17.58
CA ASN A 35 13.96 -5.12 -17.76
C ASN A 35 14.93 -5.72 -18.79
N PRO A 36 15.20 -7.05 -18.82
CA PRO A 36 16.15 -7.62 -19.78
C PRO A 36 15.80 -7.22 -21.22
N PRO A 37 16.76 -6.77 -22.04
CA PRO A 37 16.47 -6.26 -23.39
C PRO A 37 15.68 -7.24 -24.27
N VAL A 38 15.95 -8.54 -24.12
CA VAL A 38 15.21 -9.61 -24.80
C VAL A 38 13.74 -9.67 -24.35
N SER A 39 13.49 -9.50 -23.05
CA SER A 39 12.13 -9.46 -22.49
C SER A 39 11.41 -8.18 -22.92
N LEU A 40 12.08 -7.03 -22.79
CA LEU A 40 11.52 -5.73 -23.14
C LEU A 40 11.12 -5.65 -24.61
N PHE A 41 11.89 -6.26 -25.52
CA PHE A 41 11.56 -6.30 -26.95
C PHE A 41 10.15 -6.85 -27.23
N TYR A 42 9.72 -7.90 -26.51
CA TYR A 42 8.39 -8.49 -26.68
C TYR A 42 7.33 -7.92 -25.75
N LEU A 43 7.73 -7.40 -24.58
CA LEU A 43 6.84 -6.91 -23.51
C LEU A 43 6.55 -5.41 -23.56
N GLN A 44 7.31 -4.63 -24.34
CA GLN A 44 7.19 -3.17 -24.34
C GLN A 44 5.81 -2.71 -24.82
N GLY A 45 5.13 -1.94 -23.97
CA GLY A 45 3.82 -1.39 -24.28
C GLY A 45 2.66 -2.38 -24.14
N LEU A 46 2.85 -3.46 -23.38
CA LEU A 46 1.81 -4.43 -23.01
C LEU A 46 1.40 -4.27 -21.54
N ASN A 47 0.37 -4.99 -21.11
CA ASN A 47 -0.19 -4.87 -19.76
C ASN A 47 0.78 -5.28 -18.64
N THR A 48 1.87 -5.98 -18.93
CA THR A 48 2.93 -6.32 -17.95
C THR A 48 3.60 -5.08 -17.36
N THR A 49 3.77 -4.00 -18.14
CA THR A 49 4.25 -2.70 -17.66
C THR A 49 3.23 -2.04 -16.73
N ALA A 50 1.93 -2.19 -17.02
CA ALA A 50 0.87 -1.71 -16.14
C ALA A 50 0.88 -2.47 -14.80
N THR A 51 1.12 -3.78 -14.81
CA THR A 51 1.29 -4.59 -13.59
C THR A 51 2.43 -4.06 -12.73
N HIS A 52 3.62 -3.87 -13.31
CA HIS A 52 4.79 -3.36 -12.61
C HIS A 52 4.55 -1.94 -12.06
N SER A 53 4.03 -1.04 -12.88
CA SER A 53 3.81 0.36 -12.47
C SER A 53 2.84 0.48 -11.30
N HIS A 54 1.73 -0.26 -11.26
CA HIS A 54 0.83 -0.19 -10.12
C HIS A 54 1.43 -0.84 -8.87
N ALA A 55 2.10 -1.98 -9.01
CA ALA A 55 2.76 -2.66 -7.89
C ALA A 55 3.89 -1.81 -7.30
N ALA A 56 4.68 -1.12 -8.13
CA ALA A 56 5.79 -0.29 -7.69
C ALA A 56 5.34 1.10 -7.22
N LEU A 57 4.53 1.81 -8.02
CA LEU A 57 4.13 3.19 -7.71
C LEU A 57 3.21 3.23 -6.49
N PHE A 58 2.11 2.47 -6.49
CA PHE A 58 1.22 2.47 -5.34
C PHE A 58 1.79 1.64 -4.18
N GLY A 59 2.33 0.46 -4.47
CA GLY A 59 2.86 -0.43 -3.43
C GLY A 59 4.04 0.16 -2.66
N VAL A 60 4.94 0.89 -3.32
CA VAL A 60 6.08 1.54 -2.64
C VAL A 60 5.71 2.96 -2.25
N TYR A 61 5.48 3.85 -3.21
CA TYR A 61 5.30 5.27 -2.92
C TYR A 61 3.94 5.59 -2.30
N GLY A 62 2.88 4.89 -2.68
CA GLY A 62 1.55 5.05 -2.09
C GLY A 62 1.52 4.69 -0.60
N PHE A 63 1.99 3.49 -0.24
CA PHE A 63 2.07 3.09 1.18
C PHE A 63 3.08 3.92 1.98
N LEU A 64 4.16 4.39 1.35
CA LEU A 64 5.11 5.30 1.99
C LEU A 64 4.44 6.64 2.34
N ALA A 65 3.68 7.22 1.39
CA ALA A 65 2.95 8.46 1.62
C ALA A 65 1.89 8.31 2.72
N ILE A 66 1.11 7.23 2.71
CA ILE A 66 0.13 6.93 3.77
C ILE A 66 0.83 6.75 5.12
N GLY A 67 1.95 6.02 5.16
CA GLY A 67 2.76 5.82 6.36
C GLY A 67 3.23 7.15 6.97
N PHE A 68 3.74 8.06 6.14
CA PHE A 68 4.15 9.40 6.59
C PHE A 68 2.97 10.26 7.04
N VAL A 69 1.85 10.26 6.31
CA VAL A 69 0.66 11.01 6.71
C VAL A 69 0.18 10.55 8.09
N LEU A 70 0.10 9.24 8.32
CA LEU A 70 -0.30 8.68 9.62
C LEU A 70 0.71 9.01 10.74
N LEU A 71 2.01 9.00 10.42
CA LEU A 71 3.07 9.37 11.36
C LEU A 71 3.00 10.85 11.74
N VAL A 72 2.95 11.75 10.76
CA VAL A 72 2.85 13.20 10.99
C VAL A 72 1.57 13.53 11.77
N MET A 73 0.45 12.93 11.40
CA MET A 73 -0.81 13.08 12.15
C MET A 73 -0.65 12.66 13.61
N ARG A 74 0.04 11.55 13.87
CA ARG A 74 0.30 11.09 15.24
C ARG A 74 1.09 12.10 16.06
N TYR A 75 2.07 12.79 15.46
CA TYR A 75 2.85 13.83 16.14
C TYR A 75 2.07 15.13 16.36
N ILE A 76 1.17 15.51 15.43
CA ILE A 76 0.33 16.70 15.59
C ILE A 76 -0.69 16.51 16.72
N ARG A 77 -1.23 15.30 16.90
CA ARG A 77 -2.18 15.00 17.99
C ARG A 77 -1.88 13.67 18.69
N PRO A 78 -1.07 13.68 19.76
CA PRO A 78 -0.69 12.48 20.49
C PRO A 78 -1.85 11.83 21.25
N ASP A 79 -2.89 12.59 21.57
CA ASP A 79 -4.02 12.20 22.43
C ASP A 79 -5.13 11.42 21.71
N TYR A 80 -5.14 11.44 20.37
CA TYR A 80 -6.17 10.74 19.61
C TYR A 80 -5.81 9.25 19.45
N VAL A 81 -6.71 8.38 19.90
CA VAL A 81 -6.58 6.93 19.72
C VAL A 81 -7.17 6.56 18.36
N PHE A 82 -6.35 5.92 17.51
CA PHE A 82 -6.81 5.46 16.21
C PHE A 82 -7.89 4.38 16.37
N SER A 83 -8.97 4.46 15.59
CA SER A 83 -9.93 3.36 15.49
C SER A 83 -9.28 2.19 14.77
N GLU A 84 -8.92 1.14 15.52
CA GLU A 84 -8.22 -0.03 14.98
C GLU A 84 -9.01 -0.67 13.82
N ASN A 85 -10.33 -0.74 13.91
CA ASN A 85 -11.16 -1.36 12.87
C ASN A 85 -11.08 -0.63 11.53
N LEU A 86 -11.09 0.71 11.53
CA LEU A 86 -11.10 1.48 10.27
C LEU A 86 -9.75 1.40 9.54
N ILE A 87 -8.64 1.53 10.30
CA ILE A 87 -7.29 1.45 9.72
C ILE A 87 -6.98 0.01 9.32
N LYS A 88 -7.40 -1.00 10.10
CA LYS A 88 -7.24 -2.40 9.74
C LYS A 88 -7.94 -2.73 8.43
N THR A 89 -9.20 -2.33 8.29
CA THR A 89 -9.98 -2.57 7.07
C THR A 89 -9.38 -1.81 5.90
N GLY A 90 -9.00 -0.54 6.07
CA GLY A 90 -8.36 0.24 5.00
C GLY A 90 -7.03 -0.37 4.54
N PHE A 91 -6.16 -0.73 5.47
CA PHE A 91 -4.85 -1.33 5.17
C PHE A 91 -4.98 -2.68 4.47
N TRP A 92 -5.87 -3.56 4.95
CA TRP A 92 -6.08 -4.86 4.31
C TRP A 92 -6.78 -4.74 2.97
N ALA A 93 -7.78 -3.87 2.84
CA ALA A 93 -8.47 -3.66 1.56
C ALA A 93 -7.54 -3.07 0.49
N LEU A 94 -6.63 -2.15 0.84
CA LEU A 94 -5.63 -1.61 -0.09
C LEU A 94 -4.63 -2.68 -0.55
N ASN A 95 -4.09 -3.49 0.37
CA ASN A 95 -3.17 -4.56 0.02
C ASN A 95 -3.86 -5.68 -0.78
N ALA A 96 -5.02 -6.13 -0.32
CA ALA A 96 -5.80 -7.17 -0.99
C ALA A 96 -6.28 -6.71 -2.36
N GLY A 97 -6.79 -5.47 -2.48
CA GLY A 97 -7.19 -4.89 -3.75
C GLY A 97 -6.05 -4.82 -4.76
N LEU A 98 -4.85 -4.39 -4.31
CA LEU A 98 -3.67 -4.33 -5.17
C LEU A 98 -3.23 -5.72 -5.64
N VAL A 99 -3.13 -6.70 -4.74
CA VAL A 99 -2.80 -8.08 -5.10
C VAL A 99 -3.86 -8.65 -6.05
N LEU A 100 -5.13 -8.45 -5.75
CA LEU A 100 -6.23 -9.03 -6.51
C LEU A 100 -6.25 -8.45 -7.93
N MET A 101 -6.09 -7.14 -8.12
CA MET A 101 -6.10 -6.56 -9.47
C MET A 101 -4.91 -7.03 -10.32
N ILE A 102 -3.75 -7.23 -9.67
CA ILE A 102 -2.54 -7.74 -10.33
C ILE A 102 -2.76 -9.20 -10.74
N VAL A 103 -3.12 -10.06 -9.81
CA VAL A 103 -3.17 -11.53 -10.03
C VAL A 103 -4.35 -11.95 -10.89
N THR A 104 -5.52 -11.32 -10.73
CA THR A 104 -6.74 -11.75 -11.44
C THR A 104 -6.87 -11.20 -12.84
N SER A 105 -6.28 -10.03 -13.13
CA SER A 105 -6.51 -9.32 -14.39
C SER A 105 -5.21 -8.97 -15.09
N LEU A 106 -4.41 -8.07 -14.52
CA LEU A 106 -3.26 -7.46 -15.22
C LEU A 106 -2.18 -8.48 -15.57
N LEU A 107 -1.88 -9.43 -14.68
CA LEU A 107 -0.85 -10.44 -14.88
C LEU A 107 -1.28 -11.50 -15.91
N PRO A 108 -2.48 -12.13 -15.81
CA PRO A 108 -2.97 -13.04 -16.84
C PRO A 108 -3.03 -12.37 -18.22
N ILE A 109 -3.64 -11.18 -18.33
CA ILE A 109 -3.74 -10.44 -19.59
C ILE A 109 -2.34 -10.17 -20.16
N GLY A 110 -1.40 -9.76 -19.31
CA GLY A 110 -0.01 -9.51 -19.71
C GLY A 110 0.71 -10.76 -20.23
N ILE A 111 0.51 -11.93 -19.62
CA ILE A 111 1.11 -13.19 -20.08
C ILE A 111 0.54 -13.62 -21.43
N PHE A 112 -0.79 -13.57 -21.61
CA PHE A 112 -1.40 -13.92 -22.90
C PHE A 112 -0.98 -12.97 -24.02
N GLN A 113 -0.88 -11.68 -23.71
CA GLN A 113 -0.34 -10.67 -24.62
C GLN A 113 1.14 -10.92 -24.97
N ALA A 114 1.96 -11.30 -24.00
CA ALA A 114 3.35 -11.65 -24.22
C ALA A 114 3.49 -12.85 -25.16
N HIS A 115 2.69 -13.90 -24.92
CA HIS A 115 2.68 -15.09 -25.78
C HIS A 115 2.29 -14.75 -27.22
N ALA A 116 1.21 -13.98 -27.42
CA ALA A 116 0.78 -13.55 -28.74
C ALA A 116 1.83 -12.67 -29.46
N SER A 117 2.54 -11.82 -28.72
CA SER A 117 3.63 -10.98 -29.24
C SER A 117 4.82 -11.83 -29.71
N MET A 118 5.13 -12.93 -29.01
CA MET A 118 6.22 -13.85 -29.38
C MET A 118 5.89 -14.73 -30.59
N THR A 119 4.62 -15.11 -30.78
CA THR A 119 4.22 -16.00 -31.89
C THR A 119 3.93 -15.25 -33.19
N GLU A 120 3.11 -14.20 -33.11
CA GLU A 120 2.58 -13.49 -34.29
C GLU A 120 3.19 -12.09 -34.48
N GLY A 121 3.79 -11.54 -33.42
CA GLY A 121 4.36 -10.20 -33.39
C GLY A 121 3.50 -9.17 -32.65
N LEU A 122 4.11 -8.03 -32.32
CA LEU A 122 3.49 -6.98 -31.50
C LEU A 122 2.23 -6.36 -32.15
N TRP A 123 2.15 -6.37 -33.49
CA TRP A 123 1.01 -5.86 -34.25
C TRP A 123 -0.27 -6.66 -33.96
N TYR A 124 -0.14 -7.99 -33.81
CA TYR A 124 -1.26 -8.86 -33.49
C TYR A 124 -1.64 -8.76 -32.00
N ALA A 125 -0.65 -8.70 -31.10
CA ALA A 125 -0.89 -8.55 -29.66
C ALA A 125 -1.61 -7.23 -29.28
N ARG A 126 -1.50 -6.20 -30.12
CA ARG A 126 -2.24 -4.92 -29.98
C ARG A 126 -3.47 -4.80 -30.89
N SER A 127 -3.73 -5.78 -31.75
CA SER A 127 -4.88 -5.73 -32.66
C SER A 127 -6.20 -5.76 -31.89
N GLU A 128 -7.21 -5.07 -32.42
CA GLU A 128 -8.55 -5.06 -31.81
C GLU A 128 -9.16 -6.46 -31.75
N GLY A 129 -8.91 -7.29 -32.77
CA GLY A 129 -9.37 -8.68 -32.82
C GLY A 129 -8.81 -9.56 -31.69
N PHE A 130 -7.58 -9.30 -31.24
CA PHE A 130 -7.03 -9.96 -30.06
C PHE A 130 -7.63 -9.38 -28.77
N LEU A 131 -7.68 -8.05 -28.62
CA LEU A 131 -8.15 -7.39 -27.40
C LEU A 131 -9.65 -7.57 -27.10
N GLN A 132 -10.46 -7.85 -28.12
CA GLN A 132 -11.90 -8.08 -28.00
C GLN A 132 -12.27 -9.55 -27.75
N GLN A 133 -11.30 -10.46 -27.65
CA GLN A 133 -11.60 -11.85 -27.31
C GLN A 133 -12.36 -11.94 -25.97
N ASP A 134 -13.41 -12.75 -25.94
CA ASP A 134 -14.32 -12.89 -24.80
C ASP A 134 -13.60 -13.19 -23.47
N PHE A 135 -12.50 -13.93 -23.55
CA PHE A 135 -11.65 -14.23 -22.40
C PHE A 135 -10.96 -12.98 -21.82
N LEU A 136 -10.39 -12.12 -22.67
CA LEU A 136 -9.73 -10.87 -22.24
C LEU A 136 -10.74 -9.83 -21.74
N VAL A 137 -11.95 -9.81 -22.31
CA VAL A 137 -13.07 -8.99 -21.83
C VAL A 137 -13.51 -9.46 -20.44
N THR A 138 -13.64 -10.77 -20.23
CA THR A 138 -14.00 -11.35 -18.92
C THR A 138 -12.97 -11.03 -17.85
N LEU A 139 -11.67 -11.17 -18.15
CA LEU A 139 -10.58 -10.81 -17.23
C LEU A 139 -10.56 -9.32 -16.89
N ARG A 140 -10.98 -8.45 -17.82
CA ARG A 140 -11.12 -7.01 -17.57
C ARG A 140 -12.32 -6.70 -16.67
N TRP A 141 -13.41 -7.43 -16.81
CA TRP A 141 -14.57 -7.30 -15.93
C TRP A 141 -14.27 -7.74 -14.50
N ILE A 142 -13.57 -8.87 -14.34
CA ILE A 142 -13.12 -9.35 -13.02
C ILE A 142 -12.28 -8.28 -12.30
N ARG A 143 -11.50 -7.49 -13.05
CA ARG A 143 -10.73 -6.36 -12.49
C ARG A 143 -11.60 -5.36 -11.73
N THR A 144 -12.82 -5.11 -12.19
CA THR A 144 -13.74 -4.13 -11.58
C THR A 144 -14.04 -4.52 -10.13
N PHE A 145 -14.14 -5.82 -9.84
CA PHE A 145 -14.31 -6.31 -8.47
C PHE A 145 -13.12 -5.99 -7.57
N ALA A 146 -11.89 -6.14 -8.09
CA ALA A 146 -10.68 -5.77 -7.36
C ALA A 146 -10.57 -4.26 -7.16
N ASP A 147 -10.91 -3.48 -8.18
CA ASP A 147 -10.90 -2.02 -8.12
C ASP A 147 -11.91 -1.51 -7.07
N VAL A 148 -13.09 -2.13 -6.94
CA VAL A 148 -14.08 -1.78 -5.89
C VAL A 148 -13.54 -2.03 -4.48
N ILE A 149 -12.84 -3.14 -4.24
CA ILE A 149 -12.20 -3.44 -2.96
C ILE A 149 -11.12 -2.40 -2.66
N PHE A 150 -10.30 -2.07 -3.66
CA PHE A 150 -9.25 -1.08 -3.54
C PHE A 150 -9.79 0.32 -3.22
N ILE A 151 -10.82 0.77 -3.94
CA ILE A 151 -11.50 2.05 -3.71
C ILE A 151 -12.09 2.09 -2.29
N THR A 152 -12.72 1.02 -1.84
CA THR A 152 -13.26 0.94 -0.48
C THR A 152 -12.14 1.12 0.57
N GLY A 153 -10.99 0.49 0.35
CA GLY A 153 -9.81 0.68 1.19
C GLY A 153 -9.29 2.12 1.21
N ALA A 154 -9.19 2.74 0.04
CA ALA A 154 -8.77 4.13 -0.10
C ALA A 154 -9.72 5.10 0.62
N VAL A 155 -11.04 4.90 0.47
CA VAL A 155 -12.07 5.68 1.15
C VAL A 155 -11.98 5.50 2.66
N CYS A 156 -11.77 4.28 3.18
CA CYS A 156 -11.58 4.05 4.61
C CYS A 156 -10.38 4.82 5.16
N VAL A 157 -9.24 4.81 4.46
CA VAL A 157 -8.04 5.56 4.88
C VAL A 157 -8.27 7.07 4.79
N ALA A 158 -8.90 7.55 3.71
CA ALA A 158 -9.25 8.96 3.56
C ALA A 158 -10.21 9.44 4.66
N LEU A 159 -11.25 8.66 4.98
CA LEU A 159 -12.17 8.95 6.07
C LEU A 159 -11.47 8.96 7.43
N GLN A 160 -10.50 8.07 7.65
CA GLN A 160 -9.68 8.10 8.88
C GLN A 160 -8.94 9.43 9.00
N VAL A 161 -8.27 9.84 7.91
CA VAL A 161 -7.50 11.08 7.82
C VAL A 161 -8.40 12.30 8.03
N VAL A 162 -9.56 12.34 7.39
CA VAL A 162 -10.54 13.42 7.50
C VAL A 162 -11.10 13.50 8.93
N LYS A 163 -11.53 12.37 9.51
CA LYS A 163 -12.01 12.33 10.91
C LYS A 163 -10.93 12.81 11.87
N PHE A 164 -9.67 12.47 11.62
CA PHE A 164 -8.55 12.91 12.43
C PHE A 164 -8.29 14.42 12.29
N ALA A 165 -8.34 14.96 11.07
CA ALA A 165 -8.16 16.38 10.80
C ALA A 165 -9.25 17.26 11.43
N PHE A 166 -10.51 16.82 11.35
CA PHE A 166 -11.67 17.56 11.89
C PHE A 166 -12.06 17.19 13.32
N ALA A 167 -11.38 16.24 13.96
CA ALA A 167 -11.57 16.00 15.39
C ALA A 167 -11.34 17.32 16.15
N LYS A 168 -12.20 17.65 17.12
CA LYS A 168 -11.92 18.78 18.03
C LYS A 168 -10.76 18.40 18.96
N PRO A 169 -9.85 19.32 19.30
CA PRO A 169 -8.89 19.08 20.36
C PRO A 169 -9.67 18.91 21.66
N SER A 170 -9.77 17.68 22.15
CA SER A 170 -10.19 17.45 23.52
C SER A 170 -8.95 17.65 24.39
N HIS A 171 -8.83 18.84 24.99
CA HIS A 171 -7.82 19.15 26.00
C HIS A 171 -7.94 18.30 27.28
N ALA A 172 -8.78 17.26 27.30
CA ALA A 172 -9.05 16.45 28.48
C ALA A 172 -8.03 15.31 28.73
N ASN A 173 -7.10 15.05 27.82
CA ASN A 173 -6.12 13.94 27.95
C ASN A 173 -4.65 14.36 27.87
N TYR A 174 -4.33 15.62 28.19
CA TYR A 174 -2.94 15.97 28.49
C TYR A 174 -2.61 15.43 29.90
N GLN A 175 -2.02 14.23 29.96
CA GLN A 175 -1.21 13.86 31.12
C GLN A 175 0.20 14.39 30.84
N PRO A 176 0.63 15.52 31.43
CA PRO A 176 2.04 15.85 31.44
C PRO A 176 2.76 14.68 32.10
N ASP A 177 3.78 14.20 31.41
CA ASP A 177 4.85 13.33 31.86
C ASP A 177 4.76 13.07 33.37
N SER A 178 4.28 11.88 33.76
CA SER A 178 4.50 11.42 35.14
C SER A 178 6.01 11.52 35.38
N PRO A 179 6.47 12.31 36.37
CA PRO A 179 7.89 12.51 36.58
C PRO A 179 8.52 11.13 36.75
N VAL A 180 9.56 10.88 35.96
CA VAL A 180 10.44 9.73 36.17
C VAL A 180 11.00 9.90 37.58
N ASN A 181 10.41 9.15 38.52
CA ASN A 181 10.88 8.80 39.85
C ASN A 181 12.10 9.62 40.32
N SER A 182 11.86 10.77 40.96
CA SER A 182 12.89 11.55 41.63
C SER A 182 13.18 11.09 43.07
N ASP A 183 12.59 9.98 43.53
CA ASP A 183 12.67 9.55 44.94
C ASP A 183 13.91 8.68 45.25
N ASN A 184 14.94 8.68 44.38
CA ASN A 184 16.18 7.94 44.61
C ASN A 184 17.45 8.80 44.51
N LEU A 185 17.38 10.08 44.93
CA LEU A 185 18.59 10.83 45.23
C LEU A 185 18.94 10.60 46.71
N PRO A 186 20.01 9.85 47.04
CA PRO A 186 20.47 9.76 48.42
C PRO A 186 20.96 11.15 48.86
N THR A 187 20.19 11.78 49.74
CA THR A 187 20.60 12.96 50.49
C THR A 187 21.72 12.56 51.46
N ASN A 188 22.96 12.60 51.00
CA ASN A 188 24.12 12.66 51.89
C ASN A 188 24.24 14.09 52.43
N THR A 189 23.53 14.37 53.52
CA THR A 189 23.78 15.54 54.36
C THR A 189 25.05 15.29 55.16
N VAL A 190 26.09 16.07 54.86
CA VAL A 190 27.27 16.26 55.71
C VAL A 190 26.85 17.12 56.90
N HIS A 191 26.90 16.53 58.10
CA HIS A 191 27.05 17.21 59.38
C HIS A 191 27.86 16.32 60.32
#